data_AF-A0A662RLN5-F1
#
_entry.id   AF-A0A662RLN5-F1
#
_cell.length_a   1.000
_cell.length_b   1.000
_cell.length_c   1.000
_cell.angle_alpha   90.00
_cell.angle_beta   90.00
_cell.angle_gamma   90.00
#
_symmetry.space_group_name_H-M   'P 1'
#
loop_
_entity.id
_entity.type
_entity.pdbx_description
1 polymer ?
#
loop_
_entity_poly.entity_id
_entity_poly.type
_entity_poly.pdbx_seq_one_letter_code
_entity_poly.pdbx_strand_id
1 'polypeptide(L)'
;MNLKSYFEVYELSLMLLFALGSAMLNTYLSIKAFTQWLGVPGPAAGMAFLGGFIFVFWVALAYVIIKKRYAGIVTSLLIASFCIIITPWYGIVSPIWFGIYAIVALLSMGSIVELMASASKSKSRVGGVTVTGGGLGNVACLAITWIAIGVHAGVWIPSKWAPILILGAFVSGCAGSLMAYFLSLFLRSE
;
A
#
# COMPACT_ATOMS: atom_id res chain seq x y z
N MET A 1 -18.72 5.15 32.72
CA MET A 1 -18.97 4.60 31.37
C MET A 1 -17.65 4.03 30.87
N ASN A 2 -17.48 2.71 30.86
CA ASN A 2 -16.24 2.07 30.41
C ASN A 2 -16.25 2.06 28.88
N LEU A 3 -15.53 2.99 28.24
CA LEU A 3 -15.35 2.96 26.79
C LEU A 3 -14.51 1.73 26.45
N LYS A 4 -15.16 0.66 26.00
CA LYS A 4 -14.47 -0.51 25.47
C LYS A 4 -13.92 -0.14 24.09
N SER A 5 -12.60 -0.26 23.90
CA SER A 5 -11.96 -0.02 22.60
C SER A 5 -12.55 -0.94 21.54
N TYR A 6 -12.78 -0.41 20.32
CA TYR A 6 -13.30 -1.20 19.20
C TYR A 6 -12.30 -2.28 18.75
N PHE A 7 -11.02 -1.92 18.72
CA PHE A 7 -9.92 -2.87 18.51
C PHE A 7 -9.35 -3.32 19.84
N GLU A 8 -9.09 -4.61 19.95
CA GLU A 8 -8.38 -5.19 21.07
C GLU A 8 -6.87 -4.88 20.99
N VAL A 9 -6.18 -5.01 22.11
CA VAL A 9 -4.74 -4.71 22.19
C VAL A 9 -3.95 -5.55 21.19
N TYR A 10 -4.30 -6.82 21.02
CA TYR A 10 -3.61 -7.70 20.06
C TYR A 10 -3.81 -7.22 18.61
N GLU A 11 -4.99 -6.71 18.25
CA GLU A 11 -5.29 -6.24 16.90
C GLU A 11 -4.55 -4.95 16.59
N LEU A 12 -4.50 -4.02 17.55
CA LEU A 12 -3.71 -2.80 17.46
C LEU A 12 -2.22 -3.13 17.30
N SER A 13 -1.71 -4.06 18.10
CA SER A 13 -0.31 -4.51 18.02
C SER A 13 0.02 -5.12 16.65
N LEU A 14 -0.89 -5.93 16.08
CA LEU A 14 -0.70 -6.50 14.73
C LEU A 14 -0.68 -5.42 13.65
N MET A 15 -1.62 -4.46 13.69
CA MET A 15 -1.65 -3.35 12.73
C MET A 15 -0.37 -2.51 12.82
N LEU A 16 0.11 -2.23 14.03
CA LEU A 16 1.38 -1.52 14.26
C LEU A 16 2.58 -2.30 13.70
N LEU A 17 2.65 -3.60 13.95
CA LEU A 17 3.73 -4.45 13.46
C LEU A 17 3.76 -4.49 11.93
N PHE A 18 2.61 -4.68 11.29
CA PHE A 18 2.51 -4.68 9.83
C PHE A 18 2.83 -3.32 9.22
N ALA A 19 2.37 -2.25 9.86
CA ALA A 19 2.66 -0.90 9.42
C ALA A 19 4.16 -0.58 9.51
N LEU A 20 4.81 -0.98 10.61
CA LEU A 20 6.24 -0.81 10.79
C LEU A 20 7.04 -1.64 9.78
N GLY A 21 6.67 -2.90 9.58
CA GLY A 21 7.33 -3.77 8.59
C GLY A 21 7.26 -3.19 7.18
N SER A 22 6.08 -2.71 6.77
CA SER A 22 5.88 -1.99 5.51
C SER A 22 6.76 -0.73 5.40
N ALA A 23 6.78 0.11 6.44
CA ALA A 23 7.55 1.35 6.44
C ALA A 23 9.07 1.10 6.41
N MET A 24 9.55 0.08 7.12
CA MET A 24 10.95 -0.35 7.07
C MET A 24 11.33 -0.85 5.69
N LEU A 25 10.51 -1.69 5.06
CA LEU A 25 10.73 -2.14 3.69
C LEU A 25 10.81 -0.96 2.73
N ASN A 26 9.87 -0.03 2.82
CA ASN A 26 9.84 1.17 2.00
C ASN A 26 11.10 2.07 2.18
N THR A 27 11.66 2.12 3.38
CA THR A 27 12.83 2.94 3.70
C THR A 27 14.13 2.28 3.27
N TYR A 28 14.29 1.00 3.58
CA TYR A 28 15.58 0.29 3.45
C TYR A 28 15.72 -0.49 2.16
N LEU A 29 14.63 -0.83 1.46
CA LEU A 29 14.76 -1.31 0.08
C LEU A 29 15.29 -0.15 -0.75
N SER A 30 16.42 -0.35 -1.43
CA SER A 30 16.96 0.61 -2.38
C SER A 30 16.13 0.59 -3.67
N ILE A 31 14.88 1.08 -3.57
CA ILE A 31 13.91 1.15 -4.65
C ILE A 31 14.51 1.95 -5.82
N LYS A 32 15.32 2.96 -5.51
CA LYS A 32 16.04 3.76 -6.50
C LYS A 32 17.07 2.94 -7.28
N ALA A 33 17.89 2.12 -6.61
CA ALA A 33 18.85 1.24 -7.27
C ALA A 33 18.14 0.19 -8.13
N PHE A 34 17.02 -0.37 -7.66
CA PHE A 34 16.21 -1.30 -8.43
C PHE A 34 15.65 -0.69 -9.72
N THR A 35 15.11 0.54 -9.64
CA THR A 35 14.58 1.24 -10.83
C THR A 35 15.66 1.67 -11.81
N GLN A 36 16.84 2.08 -11.30
CA GLN A 36 17.99 2.42 -12.12
C GLN A 36 18.53 1.19 -12.87
N TRP A 37 18.56 0.04 -12.21
CA TRP A 37 18.94 -1.23 -12.83
C TRP A 37 17.98 -1.65 -13.95
N LEU A 38 16.68 -1.44 -13.77
CA LEU A 38 15.67 -1.72 -14.81
C LEU A 38 15.67 -0.72 -15.98
N GLY A 39 16.43 0.38 -15.89
CA GLY A 39 16.46 1.42 -16.92
C GLY A 39 15.12 2.13 -17.13
N VAL A 40 14.18 2.01 -16.19
CA VAL A 40 12.84 2.60 -16.30
C VAL A 40 12.89 4.03 -15.77
N PRO A 41 12.63 5.05 -16.62
CA PRO A 41 12.69 6.43 -16.21
C PRO A 41 11.41 6.84 -15.47
N GLY A 42 11.56 7.83 -14.59
CA GLY A 42 10.44 8.55 -13.99
C GLY A 42 10.27 8.33 -12.49
N PRO A 43 9.48 9.21 -11.85
CA PRO A 43 9.31 9.20 -10.42
C PRO A 43 8.50 7.99 -9.98
N ALA A 44 8.85 7.45 -8.80
CA ALA A 44 8.14 6.34 -8.17
C ALA A 44 7.98 5.08 -9.05
N ALA A 45 8.84 4.84 -10.05
CA ALA A 45 8.77 3.63 -10.87
C ALA A 45 8.86 2.34 -10.04
N GLY A 46 9.57 2.37 -8.91
CA GLY A 46 9.68 1.19 -8.05
C GLY A 46 8.42 0.95 -7.20
N MET A 47 7.59 1.98 -6.97
CA MET A 47 6.23 1.78 -6.42
C MET A 47 5.34 0.99 -7.37
N ALA A 48 5.49 1.22 -8.68
CA ALA A 48 4.75 0.45 -9.65
C ALA A 48 5.06 -1.05 -9.53
N PHE A 49 6.33 -1.43 -9.41
CA PHE A 49 6.68 -2.86 -9.40
C PHE A 49 6.66 -3.50 -8.01
N LEU A 50 6.98 -2.75 -6.95
CA LEU A 50 7.15 -3.28 -5.59
C LEU A 50 6.09 -2.78 -4.60
N GLY A 51 5.30 -1.76 -4.94
CA GLY A 51 4.28 -1.18 -4.05
C GLY A 51 3.24 -2.20 -3.59
N GLY A 52 2.99 -3.22 -4.42
CA GLY A 52 2.17 -4.37 -4.03
C GLY A 52 2.69 -5.11 -2.79
N PHE A 53 3.99 -5.44 -2.76
CA PHE A 53 4.59 -6.13 -1.61
C PHE A 53 4.87 -5.16 -0.45
N ILE A 54 5.32 -3.94 -0.76
CA ILE A 54 5.70 -2.96 0.25
C ILE A 54 4.48 -2.44 1.01
N PHE A 55 3.34 -2.22 0.34
CA PHE A 55 2.17 -1.57 0.92
C PHE A 55 0.92 -2.45 0.92
N VAL A 56 0.49 -2.89 -0.27
CA VAL A 56 -0.80 -3.59 -0.43
C VAL A 56 -0.85 -4.89 0.38
N PHE A 57 0.23 -5.68 0.35
CA PHE A 57 0.34 -6.94 1.08
C PHE A 57 0.05 -6.76 2.57
N TRP A 58 0.71 -5.82 3.24
CA TRP A 58 0.57 -5.59 4.68
C TRP A 58 -0.84 -5.10 5.05
N VAL A 59 -1.40 -4.21 4.25
CA VAL A 59 -2.76 -3.70 4.44
C VAL A 59 -3.81 -4.79 4.25
N ALA A 60 -3.67 -5.58 3.18
CA ALA A 60 -4.55 -6.71 2.91
C ALA A 60 -4.42 -7.78 4.01
N LEU A 61 -3.21 -8.06 4.47
CA LEU A 61 -2.95 -9.05 5.52
C LEU A 61 -3.59 -8.63 6.84
N ALA A 62 -3.47 -7.37 7.24
CA ALA A 62 -4.13 -6.82 8.42
C ALA A 62 -5.64 -7.06 8.38
N TYR A 63 -6.29 -6.70 7.28
CA TYR A 63 -7.73 -6.88 7.12
C TYR A 63 -8.14 -8.36 7.14
N VAL A 64 -7.39 -9.24 6.46
CA VAL A 64 -7.76 -10.66 6.34
C VAL A 64 -7.54 -11.45 7.63
N ILE A 65 -6.57 -11.06 8.46
CA ILE A 65 -6.33 -11.65 9.79
C ILE A 65 -7.35 -11.12 10.80
N ILE A 66 -7.47 -9.80 10.93
CA ILE A 66 -8.30 -9.15 11.97
C ILE A 66 -9.79 -9.29 11.66
N LYS A 67 -10.17 -9.27 10.37
CA LYS A 67 -11.56 -9.41 9.87
C LYS A 67 -12.55 -8.38 10.41
N LYS A 68 -12.07 -7.27 10.98
CA LYS A 68 -12.89 -6.12 11.39
C LYS A 68 -12.83 -5.01 10.34
N ARG A 69 -13.93 -4.26 10.23
CA ARG A 69 -13.97 -3.04 9.43
C ARG A 69 -12.92 -2.05 9.95
N TYR A 70 -12.33 -1.30 9.04
CA TYR A 70 -11.27 -0.31 9.23
C TYR A 70 -9.88 -0.88 9.51
N ALA A 71 -9.70 -2.19 9.66
CA ALA A 71 -8.38 -2.75 9.95
C ALA A 71 -7.35 -2.44 8.85
N GLY A 72 -7.72 -2.55 7.57
CA GLY A 72 -6.83 -2.21 6.46
C GLY A 72 -6.61 -0.70 6.35
N ILE A 73 -7.67 0.09 6.51
CA ILE A 73 -7.60 1.57 6.46
C ILE A 73 -6.71 2.12 7.58
N VAL A 74 -6.88 1.66 8.81
CA VAL A 74 -6.06 2.08 9.96
C VAL A 74 -4.61 1.66 9.75
N THR A 75 -4.37 0.44 9.26
CA THR A 75 -3.02 -0.03 8.94
C THR A 75 -2.35 0.86 7.89
N SER A 76 -3.06 1.26 6.83
CA SER A 76 -2.47 2.12 5.79
C SER A 76 -2.15 3.53 6.28
N LEU A 77 -2.96 4.09 7.19
CA LEU A 77 -2.68 5.35 7.86
C LEU A 77 -1.49 5.25 8.83
N LEU A 78 -1.35 4.14 9.55
CA LEU A 78 -0.17 3.88 10.38
C LEU A 78 1.09 3.76 9.53
N ILE A 79 1.02 3.12 8.36
CA ILE A 79 2.14 3.08 7.41
C ILE A 79 2.52 4.49 6.99
N ALA A 80 1.54 5.31 6.59
CA ALA A 80 1.80 6.71 6.21
C ALA A 80 2.49 7.48 7.34
N SER A 81 2.02 7.29 8.57
CA SER A 81 2.58 7.93 9.77
C SER A 81 4.04 7.52 9.99
N PHE A 82 4.36 6.22 9.92
CA PHE A 82 5.74 5.76 10.04
C PHE A 82 6.62 6.25 8.90
N CYS A 83 6.16 6.20 7.64
CA CYS A 83 6.90 6.70 6.49
C CYS A 83 7.18 8.21 6.58
N ILE A 84 6.29 9.01 7.18
CA ILE A 84 6.52 10.44 7.40
C ILE A 84 7.57 10.68 8.49
N ILE A 85 7.57 9.87 9.55
CA ILE A 85 8.57 9.96 10.62
C ILE A 85 9.96 9.53 10.11
N ILE A 86 10.00 8.52 9.24
CA ILE A 86 11.24 7.96 8.69
C ILE A 86 11.59 8.69 7.38
N THR A 87 12.15 9.90 7.50
CA THR A 87 12.68 10.68 6.36
C THR A 87 14.10 10.27 5.98
N PRO A 88 14.54 10.43 4.71
CA PRO A 88 13.81 10.98 3.56
C PRO A 88 13.04 9.93 2.75
N TRP A 89 11.88 10.31 2.21
CA TRP A 89 11.08 9.42 1.35
C TRP A 89 11.29 9.79 -0.13
N TYR A 90 11.68 8.82 -0.97
CA TYR A 90 12.07 9.03 -2.38
C TYR A 90 13.16 10.10 -2.58
N GLY A 91 14.04 10.31 -1.59
CA GLY A 91 15.07 11.35 -1.63
C GLY A 91 14.53 12.77 -1.40
N ILE A 92 13.26 12.91 -1.02
CA ILE A 92 12.67 14.19 -0.69
C ILE A 92 12.94 14.47 0.80
N VAL A 93 13.87 15.39 1.05
CA VAL A 93 14.43 15.69 2.38
C VAL A 93 13.59 16.72 3.15
N SER A 94 12.81 17.55 2.44
CA SER A 94 11.81 18.44 3.04
C SER A 94 10.59 18.55 2.14
N PRO A 95 9.46 17.90 2.49
CA PRO A 95 8.20 18.61 2.28
C PRO A 95 7.04 18.16 3.18
N ILE A 96 6.54 19.12 3.96
CA ILE A 96 5.21 19.03 4.58
C ILE A 96 4.14 18.68 3.52
N TRP A 97 4.28 19.18 2.28
CA TRP A 97 3.32 18.90 1.21
C TRP A 97 3.28 17.42 0.83
N PHE A 98 4.42 16.73 0.72
CA PHE A 98 4.45 15.32 0.32
C PHE A 98 3.90 14.40 1.40
N GLY A 99 4.00 14.79 2.68
CA GLY A 99 3.33 14.08 3.77
C GLY A 99 1.81 14.04 3.61
N ILE A 100 1.19 15.14 3.16
CA ILE A 100 -0.25 15.18 2.88
C ILE A 100 -0.60 14.22 1.74
N TYR A 101 0.15 14.26 0.64
CA TYR A 101 -0.04 13.31 -0.47
C TYR A 101 0.19 11.86 -0.05
N ALA A 102 1.15 11.59 0.83
CA ALA A 102 1.41 10.27 1.40
C ALA A 102 0.18 9.71 2.12
N ILE A 103 -0.39 10.53 3.01
CA ILE A 103 -1.60 10.18 3.77
C ILE A 103 -2.75 9.92 2.80
N VAL A 104 -2.99 10.81 1.84
CA VAL A 104 -4.08 10.67 0.86
C VAL A 104 -3.87 9.43 -0.03
N ALA A 105 -2.64 9.15 -0.46
CA ALA A 105 -2.30 7.99 -1.28
C ALA A 105 -2.55 6.67 -0.54
N LEU A 106 -2.04 6.55 0.68
CA LEU A 106 -2.21 5.32 1.47
C LEU A 106 -3.61 5.16 2.04
N LEU A 107 -4.31 6.24 2.37
CA LEU A 107 -5.72 6.21 2.73
C LEU A 107 -6.57 5.71 1.54
N SER A 108 -6.33 6.24 0.34
CA SER A 108 -7.03 5.81 -0.87
C SER A 108 -6.77 4.33 -1.18
N MET A 109 -5.50 3.91 -1.14
CA MET A 109 -5.11 2.51 -1.32
C MET A 109 -5.78 1.61 -0.28
N GLY A 110 -5.68 1.94 1.01
CA GLY A 110 -6.25 1.14 2.08
C GLY A 110 -7.77 1.03 2.00
N SER A 111 -8.44 2.12 1.63
CA SER A 111 -9.89 2.14 1.42
C SER A 111 -10.29 1.23 0.26
N ILE A 112 -9.61 1.31 -0.89
CA ILE A 112 -9.93 0.47 -2.06
C ILE A 112 -9.70 -1.01 -1.73
N VAL A 113 -8.56 -1.34 -1.13
CA VAL A 113 -8.21 -2.71 -0.75
C VAL A 113 -9.25 -3.29 0.20
N GLU A 114 -9.60 -2.55 1.26
CA GLU A 114 -10.55 -3.03 2.26
C GLU A 114 -11.99 -3.13 1.70
N LEU A 115 -12.46 -2.14 0.94
CA LEU A 115 -13.80 -2.15 0.38
C LEU A 115 -14.00 -3.32 -0.59
N MET A 116 -13.01 -3.58 -1.44
CA MET A 116 -13.07 -4.68 -2.41
C MET A 116 -12.96 -6.03 -1.72
N ALA A 117 -12.12 -6.16 -0.69
CA ALA A 117 -12.04 -7.36 0.13
C ALA A 117 -13.35 -7.61 0.92
N SER A 118 -14.00 -6.55 1.41
CA SER A 118 -15.30 -6.61 2.09
C SER A 118 -16.42 -7.05 1.15
N ALA A 119 -16.47 -6.49 -0.06
CA ALA A 119 -17.45 -6.86 -1.09
C ALA A 119 -17.30 -8.32 -1.54
N SER A 120 -16.06 -8.82 -1.59
CA SER A 120 -15.74 -10.22 -1.90
C SER A 120 -16.27 -11.21 -0.86
N LYS A 121 -16.35 -10.81 0.42
CA LYS A 121 -16.88 -11.66 1.50
C LYS A 121 -18.40 -11.92 1.35
N SER A 122 -19.11 -11.01 0.69
CA SER A 122 -20.57 -11.06 0.53
C SER A 122 -21.05 -11.95 -0.63
N LYS A 123 -20.17 -12.28 -1.59
CA LYS A 123 -20.46 -13.16 -2.72
C LYS A 123 -19.45 -14.28 -2.67
N SER A 124 -19.86 -15.55 -2.74
CA SER A 124 -19.01 -16.76 -2.68
C SER A 124 -17.95 -16.89 -3.82
N ARG A 125 -17.20 -15.82 -4.13
CA ARG A 125 -16.11 -15.67 -5.11
C ARG A 125 -14.94 -15.00 -4.40
N VAL A 126 -14.37 -15.71 -3.43
CA VAL A 126 -13.45 -15.18 -2.41
C VAL A 126 -12.11 -14.67 -2.97
N GLY A 127 -11.70 -15.07 -4.18
CA GLY A 127 -10.39 -14.71 -4.74
C GLY A 127 -10.34 -13.44 -5.59
N GLY A 128 -11.11 -13.38 -6.68
CA GLY A 128 -10.87 -12.41 -7.77
C GLY A 128 -11.12 -10.93 -7.40
N VAL A 129 -12.17 -10.64 -6.64
CA VAL A 129 -12.53 -9.26 -6.25
C VAL A 129 -11.54 -8.70 -5.22
N THR A 130 -11.08 -9.55 -4.30
CA THR A 130 -10.05 -9.21 -3.30
C THR A 130 -8.72 -8.87 -3.99
N VAL A 131 -8.30 -9.70 -4.95
CA VAL A 131 -7.03 -9.52 -5.67
C VAL A 131 -7.04 -8.25 -6.51
N THR A 132 -8.10 -8.02 -7.28
CA THR A 132 -8.23 -6.81 -8.10
C THR A 132 -8.29 -5.51 -7.29
N GLY A 133 -8.84 -5.57 -6.06
CA GLY A 133 -8.78 -4.47 -5.10
C GLY A 133 -7.36 -4.04 -4.75
N GLY A 134 -6.44 -5.01 -4.61
CA GLY A 134 -5.01 -4.76 -4.46
C GLY A 134 -4.40 -3.98 -5.62
N GLY A 135 -4.67 -4.42 -6.84
CA GLY A 135 -4.19 -3.77 -8.06
C GLY A 135 -4.69 -2.33 -8.19
N LEU A 136 -6.00 -2.11 -8.02
CA LEU A 136 -6.60 -0.78 -8.07
C LEU A 136 -6.07 0.13 -6.96
N GLY A 137 -5.88 -0.40 -5.75
CA GLY A 137 -5.31 0.34 -4.63
C GLY A 137 -3.90 0.84 -4.93
N ASN A 138 -3.04 -0.01 -5.50
CA ASN A 138 -1.67 0.40 -5.84
C ASN A 138 -1.63 1.40 -6.99
N VAL A 139 -2.50 1.24 -8.00
CA VAL A 139 -2.63 2.22 -9.10
C VAL A 139 -3.07 3.58 -8.56
N ALA A 140 -4.03 3.62 -7.63
CA ALA A 140 -4.45 4.86 -6.99
C ALA A 140 -3.29 5.51 -6.22
N CYS A 141 -2.54 4.72 -5.46
CA CYS A 141 -1.35 5.19 -4.75
C CYS A 141 -0.30 5.78 -5.71
N LEU A 142 0.00 5.08 -6.82
CA LEU A 142 0.93 5.55 -7.85
C LEU A 142 0.46 6.86 -8.51
N ALA A 143 -0.82 6.94 -8.88
CA ALA A 143 -1.39 8.12 -9.52
C ALA A 143 -1.29 9.37 -8.63
N ILE A 144 -1.65 9.24 -7.34
CA ILE A 144 -1.55 10.34 -6.36
C ILE A 144 -0.09 10.75 -6.18
N THR A 145 0.83 9.78 -6.12
CA THR A 145 2.28 10.03 -6.01
C THR A 145 2.81 10.78 -7.24
N TRP A 146 2.39 10.41 -8.44
CA TRP A 146 2.76 11.11 -9.67
C TRP A 146 2.22 12.53 -9.71
N ILE A 147 0.98 12.76 -9.29
CA ILE A 147 0.41 14.11 -9.20
C ILE A 147 1.24 14.96 -8.23
N ALA A 148 1.56 14.42 -7.04
CA ALA A 148 2.35 15.13 -6.05
C ALA A 148 3.71 15.59 -6.61
N ILE A 149 4.43 14.68 -7.24
CA ILE A 149 5.77 14.95 -7.79
C ILE A 149 5.69 15.85 -9.03
N GLY A 150 4.71 15.62 -9.90
CA GLY A 150 4.51 16.40 -11.11
C GLY A 150 4.16 17.86 -10.82
N VAL A 151 3.26 18.11 -9.86
CA VAL A 151 2.83 19.46 -9.47
C VAL A 151 3.93 20.22 -8.73
N HIS A 152 4.62 19.57 -7.77
CA HIS A 152 5.56 20.27 -6.89
C HIS A 152 7.02 20.24 -7.33
N ALA A 153 7.45 19.20 -8.05
CA ALA A 153 8.83 19.07 -8.53
C ALA A 153 8.96 19.28 -10.05
N GLY A 154 7.84 19.41 -10.78
CA GLY A 154 7.84 19.54 -12.24
C GLY A 154 8.28 18.27 -12.99
N VAL A 155 8.49 17.16 -12.27
CA VAL A 155 8.97 15.90 -12.83
C VAL A 155 7.79 14.98 -13.09
N TRP A 156 7.44 14.83 -14.35
CA TRP A 156 6.37 13.93 -14.79
C TRP A 156 6.94 12.61 -15.32
N ILE A 157 6.12 11.56 -15.25
CA ILE A 157 6.42 10.30 -15.93
C ILE A 157 6.36 10.53 -17.46
N PRO A 158 7.33 10.04 -18.25
CA PRO A 158 7.21 10.11 -19.70
C PRO A 158 6.00 9.30 -20.17
N SER A 159 5.14 9.89 -21.01
CA SER A 159 3.85 9.30 -21.41
C SER A 159 3.98 7.90 -22.00
N LYS A 160 5.10 7.57 -22.65
CA LYS A 160 5.39 6.23 -23.19
C LYS A 160 5.51 5.14 -22.12
N TRP A 161 5.94 5.49 -20.91
CA TRP A 161 6.14 4.55 -19.79
C TRP A 161 4.93 4.47 -18.86
N ALA A 162 4.05 5.47 -18.88
CA ALA A 162 2.90 5.52 -17.99
C ALA A 162 2.01 4.26 -18.08
N PRO A 163 1.64 3.74 -19.27
CA PRO A 163 0.81 2.52 -19.36
C PRO A 163 1.47 1.30 -18.74
N ILE A 164 2.79 1.13 -18.97
CA ILE A 164 3.56 -0.01 -18.43
C ILE A 164 3.65 0.08 -16.92
N LEU A 165 3.86 1.29 -16.36
CA LEU A 165 3.91 1.48 -14.91
C LEU A 165 2.55 1.35 -14.24
N ILE A 166 1.46 1.79 -14.89
CA ILE A 166 0.10 1.54 -14.40
C ILE A 166 -0.18 0.05 -14.38
N LEU A 167 0.16 -0.67 -15.46
CA LEU A 167 0.01 -2.13 -15.52
C LEU A 167 0.88 -2.82 -14.46
N GLY A 168 2.13 -2.38 -14.29
CA GLY A 168 3.05 -2.86 -13.26
C GLY A 168 2.46 -2.67 -11.86
N ALA A 169 1.94 -1.47 -11.56
CA ALA A 169 1.26 -1.15 -10.30
C ALA A 169 0.07 -2.06 -10.05
N PHE A 170 -0.74 -2.27 -11.08
CA PHE A 170 -1.90 -3.14 -10.98
C PHE A 170 -1.50 -4.60 -10.71
N VAL A 171 -0.55 -5.15 -11.47
CA VAL A 171 -0.07 -6.52 -11.33
C VAL A 171 0.59 -6.73 -9.97
N SER A 172 1.46 -5.81 -9.54
CA SER A 172 2.13 -5.90 -8.25
C SER A 172 1.13 -5.80 -7.11
N GLY A 173 0.16 -4.88 -7.17
CA GLY A 173 -0.91 -4.76 -6.18
C GLY A 173 -1.76 -6.03 -6.07
N CYS A 174 -2.12 -6.63 -7.21
CA CYS A 174 -2.78 -7.93 -7.26
C CYS A 174 -1.95 -9.01 -6.57
N ALA A 175 -0.65 -9.10 -6.89
CA ALA A 175 0.26 -10.05 -6.27
C ALA A 175 0.35 -9.87 -4.75
N GLY A 176 0.44 -8.63 -4.25
CA GLY A 176 0.46 -8.33 -2.81
C GLY A 176 -0.80 -8.81 -2.08
N SER A 177 -1.98 -8.56 -2.65
CA SER A 177 -3.25 -9.06 -2.08
C SER A 177 -3.37 -10.58 -2.15
N LEU A 178 -2.88 -11.20 -3.23
CA LEU A 178 -2.85 -12.65 -3.40
C LEU A 178 -1.94 -13.31 -2.34
N MET A 179 -0.75 -12.76 -2.12
CA MET A 179 0.19 -13.22 -1.09
C MET A 179 -0.43 -13.14 0.31
N ALA A 180 -1.09 -12.02 0.63
CA ALA A 180 -1.77 -11.85 1.92
C ALA A 180 -2.88 -12.89 2.12
N TYR A 181 -3.64 -13.18 1.07
CA TYR A 181 -4.67 -14.21 1.10
C TYR A 181 -4.07 -15.60 1.34
N PHE A 182 -3.04 -16.01 0.59
CA PHE A 182 -2.42 -17.32 0.77
C PHE A 182 -1.80 -17.48 2.17
N LEU A 183 -1.11 -16.46 2.66
CA LEU A 183 -0.54 -16.49 4.01
C LEU A 183 -1.64 -16.65 5.06
N SER A 184 -2.79 -16.00 4.88
CA SER A 184 -3.92 -16.14 5.79
C SER A 184 -4.57 -17.52 5.76
N LEU A 185 -4.47 -18.26 4.65
CA LEU A 185 -4.94 -19.63 4.57
C LEU A 185 -3.98 -20.56 5.31
N PHE A 186 -2.67 -20.37 5.10
CA PHE A 186 -1.63 -21.15 5.79
C PHE A 186 -1.71 -21.01 7.31
N LEU A 187 -1.90 -19.78 7.82
CA LEU A 187 -2.07 -19.50 9.25
C LEU A 187 -3.38 -20.06 9.86
N ARG A 188 -4.31 -20.58 9.06
CA ARG A 188 -5.56 -21.21 9.52
C ARG A 188 -5.58 -22.72 9.35
N SER A 189 -4.65 -23.28 8.58
CA SER A 189 -4.51 -24.72 8.42
C SER A 189 -3.70 -25.38 9.53
N GLU A 190 -3.02 -24.57 10.35
CA GLU A 190 -2.49 -24.94 11.67
C GLU A 190 -3.52 -24.66 12.76
#